data_AF-A0A4U2ZR54-F1
#
_entry.id   AF-A0A4U2ZR54-F1
#
_cell.length_a   1.000
_cell.length_b   1.000
_cell.length_c   1.000
_cell.angle_alpha   90.00
_cell.angle_beta   90.00
_cell.angle_gamma   90.00
#
_symmetry.space_group_name_H-M   'P 1'
#
loop_
_entity.id
_entity.type
_entity.pdbx_description
1 polymer ?
#
loop_
_entity_poly.entity_id
_entity_poly.type
_entity_poly.pdbx_seq_one_letter_code
_entity_poly.pdbx_strand_id
1 'polypeptide(L)'
;AEIASTALNAFKDDNLSVAQAADLLAGAANASATSVGEMKFGLSMVSAVAAGVGLSFKDTTTALALFAQNGLKGSDAGTSLKTMLANLIPKSNEAYDMFSELGLITIDTGKAMQFLGEKGVKPTS
;
A
#
# COMPACT_ATOMS: atom_id res chain seq x y z
N ALA A 1 2.39 -13.82 16.14
CA ALA A 1 1.81 -12.73 16.94
C ALA A 1 2.39 -11.37 16.55
N GLU A 2 3.70 -11.15 16.68
CA GLU A 2 4.31 -9.81 16.56
C GLU A 2 4.17 -9.15 15.17
N ILE A 3 4.56 -9.82 14.08
CA ILE A 3 4.45 -9.24 12.72
C ILE A 3 3.00 -8.93 12.32
N ALA A 4 2.04 -9.74 12.76
CA ALA A 4 0.63 -9.46 12.49
C ALA A 4 0.15 -8.21 13.24
N SER A 5 0.62 -8.00 14.48
CA SER A 5 0.35 -6.78 15.25
C SER A 5 0.99 -5.54 14.61
N THR A 6 2.25 -5.64 14.18
CA THR A 6 2.95 -4.54 13.49
C THR A 6 2.31 -4.20 12.15
N ALA A 7 1.90 -5.21 11.37
CA ALA A 7 1.16 -5.00 10.14
C ALA A 7 -0.18 -4.32 10.43
N LEU A 8 -0.96 -4.81 11.40
CA LEU A 8 -2.24 -4.20 11.77
C LEU A 8 -2.10 -2.76 12.26
N ASN A 9 -1.03 -2.44 13.00
CA ASN A 9 -0.75 -1.07 13.40
C ASN A 9 -0.44 -0.15 12.21
N ALA A 10 0.20 -0.67 11.16
CA ALA A 10 0.43 0.10 9.94
C ALA A 10 -0.89 0.44 9.23
N PHE A 11 -1.86 -0.49 9.23
CA PHE A 11 -3.18 -0.32 8.63
C PHE A 11 -4.26 0.08 9.65
N LYS A 12 -3.90 0.87 10.66
CA LYS A 12 -4.84 1.30 11.73
C LYS A 12 -6.11 1.97 11.18
N ASP A 13 -6.01 2.66 10.05
CA ASP A 13 -7.11 3.40 9.42
C ASP A 13 -8.19 2.47 8.85
N ASP A 14 -7.85 1.19 8.62
CA ASP A 14 -8.82 0.17 8.20
C ASP A 14 -9.75 -0.27 9.33
N ASN A 15 -9.43 0.08 10.59
CA ASN A 15 -10.21 -0.28 11.78
C ASN A 15 -10.51 -1.79 11.91
N LEU A 16 -9.55 -2.62 11.49
CA LEU A 16 -9.70 -4.08 11.51
C LEU A 16 -9.53 -4.65 12.92
N SER A 17 -10.44 -5.53 13.31
CA SER A 17 -10.20 -6.45 14.41
C SER A 17 -9.15 -7.50 14.03
N VAL A 18 -8.50 -8.08 15.03
CA VAL A 18 -7.55 -9.19 14.83
C VAL A 18 -8.20 -10.38 14.12
N ALA A 19 -9.48 -10.65 14.41
CA ALA A 19 -10.24 -11.72 13.76
C ALA A 19 -10.43 -11.46 12.26
N GLN A 20 -10.87 -10.25 11.89
CA GLN A 20 -11.02 -9.87 10.47
C GLN A 20 -9.70 -9.94 9.70
N ALA A 21 -8.60 -9.51 10.32
CA ALA A 21 -7.28 -9.62 9.69
C ALA A 21 -6.85 -11.08 9.49
N ALA A 22 -7.13 -11.95 10.47
CA ALA A 22 -6.87 -13.38 10.35
C ALA A 22 -7.72 -14.01 9.23
N ASP A 23 -9.01 -13.65 9.13
CA ASP A 23 -9.91 -14.14 8.08
C ASP A 23 -9.45 -13.71 6.68
N LEU A 24 -9.02 -12.45 6.53
CA LEU A 24 -8.46 -11.94 5.27
C LEU A 24 -7.18 -12.71 4.88
N LEU A 25 -6.28 -12.95 5.83
CA LEU A 25 -5.06 -13.73 5.58
C LEU A 25 -5.36 -15.19 5.23
N ALA A 26 -6.28 -15.82 5.95
CA ALA A 26 -6.69 -17.20 5.68
C ALA A 26 -7.39 -17.31 4.33
N GLY A 27 -8.29 -16.39 4.01
CA GLY A 27 -8.97 -16.32 2.71
C GLY A 27 -7.98 -16.12 1.56
N ALA A 28 -7.03 -15.18 1.71
CA ALA A 28 -6.01 -14.91 0.70
C ALA A 28 -5.06 -16.12 0.50
N ALA A 29 -4.67 -16.80 1.59
CA ALA A 29 -3.88 -18.02 1.52
C ALA A 29 -4.65 -19.18 0.85
N ASN A 30 -5.92 -19.37 1.19
CA ASN A 30 -6.76 -20.40 0.58
C ASN A 30 -7.02 -20.16 -0.91
N ALA A 31 -7.02 -18.90 -1.35
CA ALA A 31 -7.29 -18.50 -2.73
C ALA A 31 -6.04 -18.43 -3.62
N SER A 32 -4.85 -18.76 -3.12
CA SER A 32 -3.60 -18.63 -3.87
C SER A 32 -2.56 -19.68 -3.49
N ALA A 33 -1.43 -19.71 -4.19
CA ALA A 33 -0.33 -20.64 -3.93
C ALA A 33 0.60 -20.19 -2.77
N THR A 34 0.02 -19.79 -1.63
CA THR A 34 0.77 -19.32 -0.45
C THR A 34 0.23 -19.85 0.88
N SER A 35 0.91 -19.54 1.97
CA SER A 35 0.47 -19.80 3.34
C SER A 35 0.37 -18.51 4.16
N VAL A 36 -0.40 -18.54 5.25
CA VAL A 36 -0.47 -17.41 6.21
C VAL A 36 0.92 -17.03 6.74
N GLY A 37 1.82 -18.02 6.90
CA GLY A 37 3.21 -17.79 7.30
C GLY A 37 4.03 -17.02 6.25
N GLU A 38 3.90 -17.38 4.98
CA GLU A 38 4.53 -16.66 3.87
C GLU A 38 3.93 -15.25 3.72
N MET A 39 2.62 -15.12 3.82
CA MET A 39 1.92 -13.82 3.79
C MET A 39 2.41 -12.88 4.90
N LYS A 40 2.64 -13.42 6.10
CA LYS A 40 3.26 -12.67 7.21
C LYS A 40 4.64 -12.12 6.83
N PHE A 41 5.49 -12.89 6.14
CA PHE A 41 6.79 -12.40 5.67
C PHE A 41 6.64 -11.31 4.61
N GLY A 42 5.75 -11.50 3.63
CA GLY A 42 5.45 -10.47 2.62
C GLY A 42 4.98 -9.16 3.26
N LEU A 43 4.03 -9.25 4.19
CA LEU A 43 3.52 -8.10 4.93
C LEU A 43 4.61 -7.40 5.74
N SER A 44 5.54 -8.13 6.35
CA SER A 44 6.65 -7.51 7.09
C SER A 44 7.53 -6.59 6.22
N MET A 45 7.61 -6.89 4.92
CA MET A 45 8.37 -6.09 3.97
C MET A 45 7.61 -4.86 3.48
N VAL A 46 6.28 -4.99 3.27
CA VAL A 46 5.51 -3.99 2.51
C VAL A 46 4.56 -3.14 3.35
N SER A 47 4.09 -3.60 4.51
CA SER A 47 2.93 -3.01 5.22
C SER A 47 3.05 -1.50 5.43
N ALA A 48 4.20 -1.02 5.89
CA ALA A 48 4.42 0.41 6.15
C ALA A 48 4.35 1.27 4.88
N VAL A 49 4.87 0.77 3.76
CA VAL A 49 4.86 1.50 2.49
C VAL A 49 3.46 1.47 1.87
N ALA A 50 2.81 0.31 1.87
CA ALA A 50 1.44 0.16 1.37
C ALA A 50 0.46 1.08 2.11
N ALA A 51 0.46 1.03 3.45
CA ALA A 51 -0.36 1.93 4.25
C ALA A 51 -0.02 3.41 4.00
N GLY A 52 1.26 3.74 3.88
CA GLY A 52 1.71 5.11 3.62
C GLY A 52 1.25 5.68 2.28
N VAL A 53 1.01 4.84 1.27
CA VAL A 53 0.43 5.24 -0.02
C VAL A 53 -1.09 5.05 -0.09
N GLY A 54 -1.73 4.70 1.03
CA GLY A 54 -3.18 4.60 1.15
C GLY A 54 -3.79 3.27 0.71
N LEU A 55 -3.01 2.21 0.51
CA LEU A 55 -3.55 0.87 0.29
C LEU A 55 -4.12 0.32 1.60
N SER A 56 -5.26 -0.37 1.50
CA SER A 56 -5.83 -1.12 2.61
C SER A 56 -5.04 -2.42 2.88
N PHE A 57 -5.19 -2.97 4.08
CA PHE A 57 -4.70 -4.30 4.44
C PHE A 57 -5.28 -5.37 3.51
N LYS A 58 -6.56 -5.26 3.16
CA LYS A 58 -7.23 -6.18 2.23
C LYS A 58 -6.59 -6.13 0.83
N ASP A 59 -6.36 -4.94 0.28
CA ASP A 59 -5.76 -4.80 -1.05
C ASP A 59 -4.31 -5.27 -1.04
N THR A 60 -3.58 -4.95 0.02
CA THR A 60 -2.19 -5.40 0.21
C THR A 60 -2.10 -6.93 0.27
N THR A 61 -2.94 -7.56 1.10
CA THR A 61 -2.97 -9.03 1.21
C THR A 61 -3.44 -9.70 -0.08
N THR A 62 -4.40 -9.09 -0.79
CA THR A 62 -4.84 -9.58 -2.10
C THR A 62 -3.73 -9.50 -3.14
N ALA A 63 -2.97 -8.41 -3.17
CA ALA A 63 -1.82 -8.25 -4.07
C ALA A 63 -0.74 -9.30 -3.80
N LEU A 64 -0.42 -9.56 -2.52
CA LEU A 64 0.54 -10.61 -2.14
C LEU A 64 0.06 -12.01 -2.53
N ALA A 65 -1.23 -12.30 -2.38
CA ALA A 65 -1.81 -13.56 -2.85
C ALA A 65 -1.72 -13.71 -4.37
N LEU A 66 -1.99 -12.65 -5.12
CA LEU A 66 -1.83 -12.64 -6.58
C LEU A 66 -0.37 -12.86 -6.99
N PHE A 67 0.58 -12.23 -6.30
CA PHE A 67 2.01 -12.44 -6.54
C PHE A 67 2.39 -13.90 -6.29
N ALA A 68 1.91 -14.49 -5.21
CA ALA A 68 2.21 -15.88 -4.88
C ALA A 68 1.62 -16.84 -5.91
N GLN A 69 0.41 -16.55 -6.42
CA GLN A 69 -0.18 -17.31 -7.52
C GLN A 69 0.68 -17.27 -8.80
N ASN A 70 1.49 -16.23 -8.96
CA ASN A 70 2.44 -16.05 -10.07
C ASN A 70 3.89 -16.39 -9.70
N GLY A 71 4.11 -17.11 -8.59
CA GLY A 71 5.41 -17.64 -8.19
C GLY A 71 6.26 -16.73 -7.28
N LEU A 72 5.83 -15.51 -7.00
CA LEU A 72 6.49 -14.60 -6.06
C LEU A 72 5.82 -14.71 -4.70
N LYS A 73 6.49 -15.30 -3.70
CA LYS A 73 5.89 -15.57 -2.38
C LYS A 73 6.76 -15.12 -1.23
N GLY A 74 6.18 -15.05 -0.05
CA GLY A 74 6.92 -14.69 1.16
C GLY A 74 7.48 -13.27 1.09
N SER A 75 8.71 -13.10 1.58
CA SER A 75 9.43 -11.82 1.58
C SER A 75 9.71 -11.28 0.19
N ASP A 76 9.83 -12.14 -0.83
CA ASP A 76 10.10 -11.71 -2.19
C ASP A 76 8.89 -10.95 -2.75
N ALA A 77 7.69 -11.51 -2.61
CA ALA A 77 6.43 -10.84 -2.95
C ALA A 77 6.30 -9.46 -2.29
N GLY A 78 6.58 -9.40 -0.98
CA GLY A 78 6.54 -8.15 -0.22
C GLY A 78 7.57 -7.13 -0.68
N THR A 79 8.78 -7.57 -1.01
CA THR A 79 9.85 -6.69 -1.51
C THR A 79 9.54 -6.17 -2.91
N SER A 80 9.03 -7.02 -3.80
CA SER A 80 8.58 -6.61 -5.13
C SER A 80 7.47 -5.57 -5.04
N LEU A 81 6.45 -5.81 -4.20
CA LEU A 81 5.34 -4.88 -4.04
C LEU A 81 5.82 -3.56 -3.43
N LYS A 82 6.65 -3.61 -2.38
CA LYS A 82 7.28 -2.40 -1.81
C LYS A 82 8.03 -1.59 -2.86
N THR A 83 8.81 -2.27 -3.69
CA THR A 83 9.62 -1.64 -4.74
C THR A 83 8.74 -1.00 -5.80
N MET A 84 7.68 -1.70 -6.23
CA MET A 84 6.68 -1.15 -7.15
C MET A 84 6.08 0.14 -6.59
N LEU A 85 5.56 0.12 -5.36
CA LEU A 85 4.94 1.28 -4.74
C LEU A 85 5.92 2.45 -4.56
N ALA A 86 7.16 2.16 -4.16
CA ALA A 86 8.19 3.18 -4.01
C ALA A 86 8.62 3.83 -5.34
N ASN A 87 8.48 3.11 -6.47
CA ASN A 87 8.77 3.61 -7.80
C ASN A 87 7.61 4.40 -8.42
N LEU A 88 6.38 4.24 -7.90
CA LEU A 88 5.22 5.03 -8.31
C LEU A 88 5.15 6.40 -7.62
N ILE A 89 6.16 6.76 -6.83
CA ILE A 89 6.31 8.08 -6.22
C ILE A 89 7.42 8.81 -6.99
N PRO A 90 7.11 9.85 -7.79
CA PRO A 90 8.14 10.60 -8.49
C PRO A 90 9.08 11.31 -7.50
N LYS A 91 10.40 11.22 -7.74
CA LYS A 91 11.44 11.77 -6.84
C LYS A 91 12.26 12.91 -7.46
N SER A 92 11.96 13.30 -8.70
CA SER A 92 12.57 14.42 -9.39
C SER A 92 11.51 15.19 -10.20
N ASN A 93 11.84 16.40 -10.63
CA ASN A 93 10.94 17.21 -11.45
C ASN A 93 10.67 16.53 -12.80
N GLU A 94 11.68 15.91 -13.41
CA GLU A 94 11.54 15.19 -14.68
C GLU A 94 10.62 13.96 -14.52
N ALA A 95 10.74 13.24 -13.41
CA ALA A 95 9.84 12.12 -13.12
C ALA A 95 8.40 12.62 -12.87
N TYR A 96 8.23 13.77 -12.21
CA TYR A 96 6.93 14.38 -12.01
C TYR A 96 6.29 14.79 -13.33
N ASP A 97 7.02 15.47 -14.21
CA ASP A 97 6.53 15.90 -15.52
C ASP A 97 6.12 14.70 -16.37
N MET A 98 6.94 13.65 -16.42
CA MET A 98 6.61 12.41 -17.13
C MET A 98 5.38 11.70 -16.53
N PHE A 99 5.26 11.63 -15.20
CA PHE A 99 4.06 11.06 -14.56
C PHE A 99 2.81 11.90 -14.86
N SER A 100 2.95 13.23 -14.96
CA SER A 100 1.88 14.15 -15.36
C SER A 100 1.45 13.90 -16.81
N GLU A 101 2.41 13.78 -17.72
CA GLU A 101 2.19 13.47 -19.14
C GLU A 101 1.50 12.11 -19.33
N LEU A 102 1.88 11.11 -18.54
CA LEU A 102 1.26 9.77 -18.53
C LEU A 102 -0.12 9.75 -17.84
N GLY A 103 -0.57 10.86 -17.25
CA GLY A 103 -1.84 10.93 -16.51
C GLY A 103 -1.84 10.14 -15.21
N LEU A 104 -0.67 9.83 -14.65
CA LEU A 104 -0.51 9.08 -13.40
C LEU A 104 -0.59 9.98 -12.15
N ILE A 105 -0.50 11.30 -12.35
CA ILE A 105 -0.66 12.28 -11.28
C ILE A 105 -2.14 12.62 -11.12
N THR A 106 -2.70 12.23 -9.98
CA THR A 106 -4.07 12.57 -9.58
C THR A 106 -4.05 13.70 -8.55
N ILE A 107 -3.58 14.88 -8.96
CA ILE A 107 -3.69 16.06 -8.09
C ILE A 107 -5.12 16.58 -8.16
N ASP A 108 -5.84 16.42 -7.05
CA ASP A 108 -7.07 17.15 -6.79
C ASP A 108 -6.71 18.59 -6.43
N THR A 109 -6.70 19.45 -7.44
CA THR A 109 -6.40 20.88 -7.30
C THR A 109 -7.35 21.57 -6.32
N GLY A 110 -8.60 21.12 -6.19
CA GLY A 110 -9.55 21.64 -5.22
C GLY A 110 -9.11 21.37 -3.78
N LYS A 111 -8.72 20.14 -3.47
CA LYS A 111 -8.18 19.78 -2.15
C LYS A 111 -6.83 20.42 -1.86
N ALA A 112 -5.96 20.52 -2.86
CA ALA A 112 -4.69 21.21 -2.72
C ALA A 112 -4.92 22.69 -2.37
N MET A 113 -5.83 23.36 -3.07
CA MET A 113 -6.21 24.75 -2.80
C MET A 113 -6.90 24.93 -1.46
N GLN A 114 -7.74 23.98 -1.04
CA GLN A 114 -8.38 23.99 0.28
C GLN A 114 -7.33 23.85 1.41
N PHE A 115 -6.40 22.91 1.28
CA PHE A 115 -5.29 22.73 2.23
C PHE A 115 -4.41 23.98 2.32
N LEU A 116 -4.06 24.57 1.18
CA LEU A 116 -3.30 25.82 1.11
C LEU A 116 -4.07 26.98 1.77
N GLY A 117 -5.37 27.09 1.51
CA GLY A 117 -6.26 28.08 2.14
C GLY A 117 -6.36 27.92 3.66
N GLU A 118 -6.51 26.68 4.16
CA GLU A 118 -6.49 26.36 5.60
C GLU A 118 -5.14 26.70 6.25
N LYS A 119 -4.04 26.64 5.50
CA LYS A 119 -2.70 27.06 5.93
C LYS A 119 -2.41 28.55 5.69
N GLY A 120 -3.43 29.33 5.28
CA GLY A 120 -3.34 30.77 5.10
C GLY A 120 -2.69 31.23 3.79
N VAL A 121 -2.38 30.30 2.87
CA VAL A 121 -1.89 30.60 1.54
C VAL A 121 -3.07 30.97 0.66
N LYS A 122 -3.18 32.25 0.30
CA LYS A 122 -4.21 32.74 -0.62
C LYS A 122 -3.67 32.67 -2.05
N PRO A 123 -4.40 32.07 -3.01
CA PRO A 123 -4.07 32.21 -4.42
C PRO A 123 -4.09 33.69 -4.79
N THR A 124 -3.01 34.18 -5.39
CA THR A 124 -3.06 35.45 -6.11
C THR A 124 -3.94 35.25 -7.33
N SER A 125 -5.02 36.01 -7.39
CA SER A 125 -5.92 36.15 -8.55
C SER A 125 -5.14 36.42 -9.84
#